data_AF-A0A7K3LGA9-F1
#
_entry.id   AF-A0A7K3LGA9-F1
#
_cell.length_a   1.000
_cell.length_b   1.000
_cell.length_c   1.000
_cell.angle_alpha   90.00
_cell.angle_beta   90.00
_cell.angle_gamma   90.00
#
_symmetry.space_group_name_H-M   'P 1'
#
loop_
_entity.id
_entity.type
_entity.pdbx_description
1 polymer ?
#
loop_
_entity_poly.entity_id
_entity_poly.type
_entity_poly.pdbx_seq_one_letter_code
_entity_poly.pdbx_strand_id
1 'polypeptide(L)'
;MLLDDDPQAALRHARAARARSTRITAVREAVGIAAYHCGDWTQALAELRAARRMGSKSALLPLIADCERGLGRPQRAIELAATPEAAQLEGDEADELRIVVAGARADLGQLEQALTVLSAAPTDPERTGSTVARLHYAHAETLVALGRDAEALEWFLRAAAADTEGVTDVEERIAELGGSATLADEYDCLLLDLDGTVFRGGEPTAGAVETLAEVQSRAVFITNNSSRGADEVAAHLRQLGFTATGEDVATSAQIAAHLLAERLPAGSRVLVIGTESLAAEIAAAGLEPVRLAADEPAAVVQGLSTETGWAELAEAALAIRAGAMWMTTNVDKTLPSERGLLPGNGSMVAALRAATDAEPQVAGKPGPALLTEALTRGEFYAPLVVGDRLDTDIAAANAAALPSLMVLTGVNSARDAVGATAEQRPTYIGHDLRALQLDADRLAIGPQPQWRTSVDGTTITVATVQPDDDGGDGLSIVRALADAVAEADLAGRPFTVESADDTAGQALQHWSLLGPWP
;
A
#
# COMPACT_ATOMS: atom_id res chain seq x y z
N MET A 1 19.25 12.09 37.09
CA MET A 1 19.52 12.30 38.54
C MET A 1 19.75 10.92 39.14
N LEU A 2 20.49 10.72 40.26
CA LEU A 2 20.83 9.36 40.74
C LEU A 2 19.62 8.40 40.90
N LEU A 3 18.41 8.95 41.10
CA LEU A 3 17.16 8.20 41.15
C LEU A 3 16.80 7.51 39.82
N ASP A 4 17.09 8.17 38.69
CA ASP A 4 16.78 7.71 37.34
C ASP A 4 17.85 6.70 36.85
N ASP A 5 19.11 6.91 37.27
CA ASP A 5 20.25 6.10 36.83
C ASP A 5 20.51 4.85 37.72
N ASP A 6 20.36 4.98 39.04
CA ASP A 6 20.54 3.89 40.02
C ASP A 6 19.59 4.07 41.23
N PRO A 7 18.30 3.66 41.08
CA PRO A 7 17.31 3.81 42.14
C PRO A 7 17.68 3.03 43.41
N GLN A 8 18.44 1.94 43.29
CA GLN A 8 18.90 1.16 44.44
C GLN A 8 19.95 1.92 45.25
N ALA A 9 20.89 2.62 44.60
CA ALA A 9 21.81 3.52 45.28
C ALA A 9 21.08 4.67 45.94
N ALA A 10 20.14 5.31 45.24
CA ALA A 10 19.33 6.38 45.79
C ALA A 10 18.59 5.92 47.06
N LEU A 11 18.00 4.72 47.05
CA LEU A 11 17.34 4.14 48.21
C LEU A 11 18.31 3.85 49.37
N ARG A 12 19.52 3.33 49.10
CA ARG A 12 20.56 3.16 50.13
C ARG A 12 20.93 4.48 50.79
N HIS A 13 21.12 5.54 50.00
CA HIS A 13 21.43 6.88 50.51
C HIS A 13 20.28 7.45 51.35
N ALA A 14 19.04 7.36 50.85
CA ALA A 14 17.86 7.83 51.57
C ALA A 14 17.67 7.07 52.89
N ARG A 15 17.84 5.73 52.90
CA ARG A 15 17.78 4.91 54.12
C ARG A 15 18.87 5.31 55.13
N ALA A 16 20.08 5.62 54.65
CA ALA A 16 21.16 6.10 55.51
C ALA A 16 20.88 7.49 56.11
N ALA A 17 20.18 8.37 55.39
CA ALA A 17 19.70 9.64 55.93
C ALA A 17 18.59 9.42 56.99
N ARG A 18 17.63 8.51 56.72
CA ARG A 18 16.57 8.12 57.65
C ARG A 18 17.09 7.54 58.96
N ALA A 19 18.18 6.76 58.89
CA ALA A 19 18.83 6.21 60.07
C ALA A 19 19.43 7.29 60.99
N ARG A 20 19.85 8.43 60.42
CA ARG A 20 20.40 9.58 61.16
C ARG A 20 19.32 10.53 61.66
N SER A 21 18.19 10.63 60.97
CA SER A 21 17.05 11.45 61.39
C SER A 21 15.72 10.88 60.96
N THR A 22 14.94 10.40 61.95
CA THR A 22 13.65 9.71 61.74
C THR A 22 12.45 10.65 61.72
N ARG A 23 12.63 11.91 62.12
CA ARG A 23 11.57 12.93 62.30
C ARG A 23 11.60 14.05 61.26
N ILE A 24 12.39 13.93 60.20
CA ILE A 24 12.40 14.91 59.10
C ILE A 24 11.48 14.42 57.99
N THR A 25 10.45 15.21 57.68
CA THR A 25 9.45 14.89 56.64
C THR A 25 10.08 14.65 55.27
N ALA A 26 10.98 15.53 54.82
CA ALA A 26 11.67 15.39 53.54
C ALA A 26 12.52 14.12 53.43
N VAL A 27 13.08 13.63 54.54
CA VAL A 27 13.85 12.37 54.56
C VAL A 27 12.93 11.17 54.43
N ARG A 28 11.76 11.19 55.08
CA ARG A 28 10.72 10.15 54.94
C ARG A 28 10.24 10.07 53.49
N GLU A 29 9.97 11.22 52.90
CA GLU A 29 9.55 11.36 51.51
C GLU A 29 10.59 10.82 50.54
N ALA A 30 11.86 11.20 50.69
CA ALA A 30 12.95 10.71 49.85
C ALA A 30 13.11 9.18 49.93
N VAL A 31 12.95 8.57 51.11
CA VAL A 31 12.94 7.10 51.22
C VAL A 31 11.72 6.51 50.52
N GLY A 32 10.55 7.12 50.69
CA GLY A 32 9.30 6.66 50.07
C GLY A 32 9.39 6.65 48.54
N ILE A 33 9.83 7.76 47.94
CA ILE A 33 10.01 7.90 46.49
C ILE A 33 11.09 6.93 45.98
N ALA A 34 12.26 6.87 46.63
CA ALA A 34 13.30 5.94 46.21
C ALA A 34 12.87 4.46 46.33
N ALA A 35 12.08 4.11 47.35
CA ALA A 35 11.53 2.77 47.50
C ALA A 35 10.50 2.45 46.42
N TYR A 36 9.69 3.44 46.04
CA TYR A 36 8.72 3.34 44.93
C TYR A 36 9.42 2.99 43.61
N HIS A 37 10.48 3.72 43.25
CA HIS A 37 11.27 3.43 42.03
C HIS A 37 12.03 2.09 42.09
N CYS A 38 12.21 1.50 43.27
CA CYS A 38 12.77 0.15 43.44
C CYS A 38 11.69 -0.97 43.45
N GLY A 39 10.41 -0.64 43.34
CA GLY A 39 9.31 -1.60 43.47
C GLY A 39 9.11 -2.15 44.90
N ASP A 40 9.71 -1.54 45.93
CA ASP A 40 9.47 -1.88 47.33
C ASP A 40 8.20 -1.17 47.84
N TRP A 41 7.06 -1.60 47.30
CA TRP A 41 5.74 -0.98 47.56
C TRP A 41 5.39 -0.93 49.04
N THR A 42 5.82 -1.93 49.82
CA THR A 42 5.56 -1.99 51.27
C THR A 42 6.31 -0.88 52.00
N GLN A 43 7.60 -0.69 51.72
CA GLN A 43 8.37 0.38 52.33
C GLN A 43 7.90 1.75 51.82
N ALA A 44 7.70 1.89 50.51
CA ALA A 44 7.24 3.12 49.89
C ALA A 44 5.94 3.61 50.55
N LEU A 45 4.93 2.76 50.62
CA LEU A 45 3.64 3.07 51.24
C LEU A 45 3.77 3.48 52.71
N ALA A 46 4.59 2.77 53.49
CA ALA A 46 4.78 3.08 54.90
C ALA A 46 5.43 4.46 55.11
N GLU A 47 6.44 4.79 54.31
CA GLU A 47 7.19 6.04 54.39
C GLU A 47 6.40 7.23 53.84
N LEU A 48 5.74 7.08 52.68
CA LEU A 48 4.90 8.12 52.09
C LEU A 48 3.73 8.48 53.01
N ARG A 49 3.08 7.49 53.64
CA ARG A 49 2.03 7.75 54.65
C ARG A 49 2.58 8.44 55.89
N ALA A 50 3.79 8.11 56.32
CA ALA A 50 4.43 8.77 57.45
C ALA A 50 4.75 10.24 57.10
N ALA A 51 5.34 10.49 55.94
CA ALA A 51 5.61 11.83 55.43
C ALA A 51 4.32 12.66 55.33
N ARG A 52 3.23 12.08 54.80
CA ARG A 52 1.91 12.73 54.72
C ARG A 52 1.36 13.09 56.10
N ARG A 53 1.41 12.18 57.09
CA ARG A 53 1.00 12.48 58.48
C ARG A 53 1.85 13.57 59.15
N MET A 54 3.09 13.71 58.70
CA MET A 54 4.03 14.73 59.19
C MET A 54 3.92 16.07 58.43
N GLY A 55 2.92 16.23 57.56
CA GLY A 55 2.64 17.48 56.85
C GLY A 55 3.60 17.73 55.68
N SER A 56 3.92 16.70 54.88
CA SER A 56 4.61 16.92 53.59
C SER A 56 3.79 17.88 52.73
N LYS A 57 4.50 18.73 51.99
CA LYS A 57 3.92 19.68 51.02
C LYS A 57 3.78 19.09 49.63
N SER A 58 4.41 17.95 49.36
CA SER A 58 4.36 17.27 48.08
C SER A 58 3.06 16.49 47.94
N ALA A 59 2.53 16.40 46.72
CA ALA A 59 1.36 15.59 46.44
C ALA A 59 1.73 14.10 46.39
N LEU A 60 1.78 13.47 47.56
CA LEU A 60 2.15 12.05 47.67
C LEU A 60 1.00 11.09 47.37
N LEU A 61 -0.22 11.61 47.16
CA LEU A 61 -1.43 10.79 47.02
C LEU A 61 -1.40 9.85 45.80
N PRO A 62 -0.97 10.25 44.60
CA PRO A 62 -0.85 9.34 43.45
C PRO A 62 0.09 8.15 43.75
N LEU A 63 1.29 8.42 44.29
CA LEU A 63 2.24 7.36 44.64
C LEU A 63 1.70 6.42 45.73
N ILE A 64 0.97 6.96 46.72
CA ILE A 64 0.33 6.15 47.77
C ILE A 64 -0.75 5.25 47.19
N ALA A 65 -1.57 5.77 46.26
CA ALA A 65 -2.60 5.00 45.58
C ALA A 65 -1.98 3.89 44.73
N ASP A 66 -0.91 4.21 44.00
CA ASP A 66 -0.24 3.23 43.14
C ASP A 66 0.51 2.16 43.94
N CYS A 67 1.09 2.50 45.10
CA CYS A 67 1.63 1.50 46.02
C CYS A 67 0.55 0.51 46.52
N GLU A 68 -0.68 0.99 46.79
CA GLU A 68 -1.76 0.08 47.18
C GLU A 68 -2.18 -0.82 46.00
N ARG A 69 -2.23 -0.27 44.78
CA ARG A 69 -2.44 -1.06 43.55
C ARG A 69 -1.35 -2.13 43.39
N GLY A 70 -0.07 -1.76 43.48
CA GLY A 70 1.09 -2.66 43.37
C GLY A 70 1.19 -3.72 44.49
N LEU A 71 0.52 -3.51 45.63
CA LEU A 71 0.34 -4.51 46.68
C LEU A 71 -0.88 -5.44 46.45
N GLY A 72 -1.51 -5.38 45.28
CA GLY A 72 -2.68 -6.16 44.93
C GLY A 72 -3.98 -5.67 45.58
N ARG A 73 -4.08 -4.36 45.88
CA ARG A 73 -5.26 -3.74 46.50
C ARG A 73 -5.83 -2.60 45.64
N PRO A 74 -6.22 -2.87 44.38
CA PRO A 74 -6.72 -1.84 43.46
C PRO A 74 -7.95 -1.09 43.99
N GLN A 75 -8.85 -1.75 44.73
CA GLN A 75 -9.99 -1.05 45.36
C GLN A 75 -9.54 0.07 46.29
N ARG A 76 -8.41 -0.12 47.00
CA ARG A 76 -7.91 0.89 47.94
C ARG A 76 -7.37 2.12 47.22
N ALA A 77 -6.79 1.94 46.03
CA ALA A 77 -6.37 3.04 45.16
C ALA A 77 -7.58 3.89 44.72
N ILE A 78 -8.68 3.24 44.31
CA ILE A 78 -9.93 3.89 43.92
C ILE A 78 -10.55 4.65 45.11
N GLU A 79 -10.57 4.06 46.31
CA GLU A 79 -11.07 4.72 47.52
C GLU A 79 -10.26 5.98 47.88
N LEU A 80 -8.94 5.97 47.66
CA LEU A 80 -8.08 7.12 47.91
C LEU A 80 -8.39 8.29 46.97
N ALA A 81 -8.77 8.00 45.73
CA ALA A 81 -9.18 9.02 44.77
C ALA A 81 -10.55 9.64 45.06
N ALA A 82 -11.37 9.02 45.91
CA ALA A 82 -12.64 9.58 46.36
C ALA A 82 -12.51 10.51 47.59
N THR A 83 -11.28 10.76 48.07
CA THR A 83 -11.05 11.60 49.25
C THR A 83 -11.12 13.11 48.92
N PRO A 84 -11.45 13.98 49.90
CA PRO A 84 -11.43 15.43 49.68
C PRO A 84 -10.06 15.98 49.26
N GLU A 85 -8.97 15.30 49.68
CA GLU A 85 -7.59 15.63 49.30
C GLU A 85 -7.36 15.40 47.79
N ALA A 86 -7.88 14.30 47.23
CA ALA A 86 -7.81 14.02 45.80
C ALA A 86 -8.50 15.09 44.95
N ALA A 87 -9.64 15.62 45.44
CA ALA A 87 -10.40 16.66 44.76
C ALA A 87 -9.69 18.03 44.71
N GLN A 88 -8.60 18.20 45.47
CA GLN A 88 -7.79 19.43 45.51
C GLN A 88 -6.53 19.33 44.64
N LEU A 89 -6.26 18.17 44.02
CA LEU A 89 -5.15 18.03 43.09
C LEU A 89 -5.47 18.76 41.79
N GLU A 90 -4.45 19.41 41.22
CA GLU A 90 -4.51 20.12 39.94
C GLU A 90 -3.34 19.65 39.07
N GLY A 91 -3.33 20.01 37.79
CA GLY A 91 -2.21 19.73 36.88
C GLY A 91 -1.77 18.27 36.83
N ASP A 92 -0.46 18.06 36.81
CA ASP A 92 0.20 16.77 36.68
C ASP A 92 -0.12 15.83 37.85
N GLU A 93 -0.26 16.35 39.07
CA GLU A 93 -0.61 15.53 40.23
C GLU A 93 -2.00 14.91 40.11
N ALA A 94 -2.94 15.64 39.52
CA ALA A 94 -4.29 15.12 39.24
C ALA A 94 -4.28 14.08 38.12
N ASP A 95 -3.48 14.31 37.07
CA ASP A 95 -3.36 13.38 35.93
C ASP A 95 -2.65 12.08 36.33
N GLU A 96 -1.60 12.13 37.14
CA GLU A 96 -0.98 10.92 37.72
C GLU A 96 -1.99 10.11 38.54
N LEU A 97 -2.82 10.77 39.36
CA LEU A 97 -3.87 10.07 40.09
C LEU A 97 -4.90 9.43 39.15
N ARG A 98 -5.28 10.09 38.05
CA ARG A 98 -6.20 9.53 37.04
C ARG A 98 -5.61 8.28 36.40
N ILE A 99 -4.35 8.31 35.99
CA ILE A 99 -3.65 7.14 35.41
C ILE A 99 -3.69 5.96 36.38
N VAL A 100 -3.32 6.20 37.65
CA VAL A 100 -3.31 5.16 38.69
C VAL A 100 -4.70 4.57 38.94
N VAL A 101 -5.73 5.42 39.00
CA VAL A 101 -7.12 4.97 39.22
C VAL A 101 -7.66 4.21 38.02
N ALA A 102 -7.35 4.65 36.81
CA ALA A 102 -7.70 3.94 35.59
C ALA A 102 -7.02 2.56 35.54
N GLY A 103 -5.73 2.48 35.88
CA GLY A 103 -5.02 1.22 36.04
C GLY A 103 -5.66 0.30 37.08
N ALA A 104 -6.02 0.83 38.26
CA ALA A 104 -6.71 0.05 39.29
C ALA A 104 -8.10 -0.44 38.85
N ARG A 105 -8.81 0.31 38.00
CA ARG A 105 -10.07 -0.13 37.38
C ARG A 105 -9.81 -1.23 36.35
N ALA A 106 -8.79 -1.09 35.51
CA ALA A 106 -8.39 -2.09 34.52
C ALA A 106 -8.00 -3.43 35.18
N ASP A 107 -7.25 -3.40 36.29
CA ASP A 107 -6.91 -4.60 37.09
C ASP A 107 -8.16 -5.36 37.61
N LEU A 108 -9.31 -4.67 37.69
CA LEU A 108 -10.60 -5.23 38.10
C LEU A 108 -11.53 -5.59 36.92
N GLY A 109 -11.03 -5.49 35.68
CA GLY A 109 -11.81 -5.72 34.45
C GLY A 109 -12.82 -4.60 34.16
N GLN A 110 -12.67 -3.43 34.77
CA GLN A 110 -13.61 -2.30 34.69
C GLN A 110 -13.17 -1.27 33.63
N LEU A 111 -12.94 -1.73 32.39
CA LEU A 111 -12.30 -0.95 31.32
C LEU A 111 -13.09 0.31 30.93
N GLU A 112 -14.43 0.22 30.80
CA GLU A 112 -15.29 1.39 30.53
C GLU A 112 -15.19 2.47 31.63
N GLN A 113 -15.08 2.04 32.89
CA GLN A 113 -14.90 2.97 34.00
C GLN A 113 -13.49 3.55 34.03
N ALA A 114 -12.47 2.79 33.62
CA ALA A 114 -11.11 3.29 33.45
C ALA A 114 -11.07 4.40 32.38
N LEU A 115 -11.71 4.16 31.23
CA LEU A 115 -11.81 5.13 30.15
C LEU A 115 -12.51 6.42 30.60
N THR A 116 -13.60 6.29 31.35
CA THR A 116 -14.33 7.43 31.93
C THR A 116 -13.44 8.29 32.82
N VAL A 117 -12.57 7.68 33.63
CA VAL A 117 -11.62 8.40 34.50
C VAL A 117 -10.59 9.18 33.68
N LEU A 118 -10.06 8.57 32.62
CA LEU A 118 -9.06 9.18 31.74
C LEU A 118 -9.65 10.31 30.89
N SER A 119 -10.87 10.13 30.39
CA SER A 119 -11.59 11.16 29.61
C SER A 119 -12.01 12.38 30.43
N ALA A 120 -11.96 12.32 31.76
CA ALA A 120 -12.27 13.45 32.64
C ALA A 120 -11.12 14.47 32.75
N ALA A 121 -9.95 14.18 32.16
CA ALA A 121 -8.85 15.12 32.11
C ALA A 121 -9.15 16.29 31.13
N PRO A 122 -8.74 17.53 31.45
CA PRO A 122 -8.87 18.64 30.51
C PRO A 122 -8.08 18.37 29.22
N THR A 123 -8.71 18.58 28.07
CA THR A 123 -8.05 18.47 26.76
C THR A 123 -7.44 19.81 26.37
N ASP A 124 -6.12 19.93 26.49
CA ASP A 124 -5.33 21.03 25.93
C ASP A 124 -4.35 20.47 24.88
N PRO A 125 -4.55 20.74 23.58
CA PRO A 125 -3.72 20.22 22.50
C PRO A 125 -2.26 20.70 22.52
N GLU A 126 -1.97 21.84 23.16
CA GLU A 126 -0.61 22.39 23.20
C GLU A 126 0.19 21.89 24.41
N ARG A 127 -0.45 21.14 25.32
CA ARG A 127 0.21 20.65 26.54
C ARG A 127 1.12 19.47 26.20
N THR A 128 2.41 19.64 26.45
CA THR A 128 3.45 18.62 26.27
C THR A 128 4.11 18.26 27.61
N GLY A 129 4.78 17.11 27.67
CA GLY A 129 5.49 16.63 28.86
C GLY A 129 5.17 15.18 29.22
N SER A 130 6.01 14.58 30.06
CA SER A 130 5.95 13.15 30.40
C SER A 130 4.63 12.71 31.02
N THR A 131 4.03 13.53 31.90
CA THR A 131 2.74 13.21 32.55
C THR A 131 1.58 13.14 31.55
N VAL A 132 1.45 14.13 30.66
CA VAL A 132 0.37 14.16 29.66
C VAL A 132 0.58 13.10 28.57
N ALA A 133 1.83 12.82 28.18
CA ALA A 133 2.16 11.70 27.29
C ALA A 133 1.69 10.37 27.89
N ARG A 134 2.02 10.09 29.16
CA ARG A 134 1.58 8.88 29.87
C ARG A 134 0.06 8.81 30.06
N LEU A 135 -0.61 9.96 30.24
CA LEU A 135 -2.07 10.02 30.32
C LEU A 135 -2.73 9.62 28.99
N HIS A 136 -2.27 10.20 27.88
CA HIS A 136 -2.75 9.86 26.54
C HIS A 136 -2.45 8.40 26.19
N TYR A 137 -1.27 7.91 26.55
CA TYR A 137 -0.89 6.51 26.37
C TYR A 137 -1.81 5.56 27.15
N ALA A 138 -2.08 5.84 28.43
CA ALA A 138 -3.00 5.03 29.23
C ALA A 138 -4.43 5.04 28.67
N HIS A 139 -4.85 6.14 28.04
CA HIS A 139 -6.13 6.24 27.33
C HIS A 139 -6.14 5.31 26.12
N ALA A 140 -5.11 5.37 25.29
CA ALA A 140 -4.95 4.54 24.11
C ALA A 140 -4.95 3.04 24.46
N GLU A 141 -4.15 2.61 25.43
CA GLU A 141 -4.11 1.22 25.90
C GLU A 141 -5.47 0.73 26.43
N THR A 142 -6.24 1.60 27.10
CA THR A 142 -7.59 1.26 27.55
C THR A 142 -8.54 1.05 26.37
N LEU A 143 -8.39 1.82 25.28
CA LEU A 143 -9.17 1.65 24.05
C LEU A 143 -8.79 0.36 23.31
N VAL A 144 -7.50 0.02 23.25
CA VAL A 144 -7.03 -1.28 22.72
C VAL A 144 -7.66 -2.43 23.49
N ALA A 145 -7.65 -2.37 24.83
CA ALA A 145 -8.25 -3.40 25.67
C ALA A 145 -9.79 -3.53 25.48
N LEU A 146 -10.44 -2.47 24.99
CA LEU A 146 -11.86 -2.45 24.61
C LEU A 146 -12.11 -2.88 23.14
N GLY A 147 -11.06 -3.12 22.34
CA GLY A 147 -11.15 -3.45 20.92
C GLY A 147 -11.50 -2.24 20.02
N ARG A 148 -11.14 -1.03 20.43
CA ARG A 148 -11.42 0.24 19.74
C ARG A 148 -10.16 0.80 19.08
N ASP A 149 -9.53 0.00 18.22
CA ASP A 149 -8.17 0.22 17.70
C ASP A 149 -8.00 1.53 16.91
N ALA A 150 -9.00 1.89 16.09
CA ALA A 150 -8.96 3.15 15.33
C ALA A 150 -8.95 4.39 16.24
N GLU A 151 -9.68 4.35 17.35
CA GLU A 151 -9.67 5.43 18.35
C GLU A 151 -8.38 5.38 19.19
N ALA A 152 -7.88 4.18 19.48
CA ALA A 152 -6.62 4.01 20.18
C ALA A 152 -5.46 4.65 19.41
N LEU A 153 -5.42 4.48 18.08
CA LEU A 153 -4.41 5.09 17.20
C LEU A 153 -4.39 6.62 17.32
N GLU A 154 -5.57 7.27 17.36
CA GLU A 154 -5.66 8.72 17.54
C GLU A 154 -5.05 9.15 18.90
N TRP A 155 -5.31 8.40 19.96
CA TRP A 155 -4.74 8.69 21.28
C TRP A 155 -3.26 8.38 21.38
N PHE A 156 -2.74 7.36 20.68
CA PHE A 156 -1.31 7.13 20.57
C PHE A 156 -0.62 8.27 19.81
N LEU A 157 -1.18 8.77 18.72
CA LEU A 157 -0.63 9.95 18.02
C LEU A 157 -0.58 11.19 18.93
N ARG A 158 -1.59 11.39 19.78
CA ARG A 158 -1.59 12.46 20.80
C ARG A 158 -0.57 12.22 21.90
N ALA A 159 -0.30 10.97 22.26
CA ALA A 159 0.77 10.63 23.21
C ALA A 159 2.14 10.93 22.61
N ALA A 160 2.39 10.54 21.36
CA ALA A 160 3.63 10.84 20.62
C ALA A 160 3.88 12.34 20.49
N ALA A 161 2.85 13.13 20.14
CA ALA A 161 2.97 14.58 20.05
C ALA A 161 3.34 15.24 21.40
N ALA A 162 2.92 14.64 22.52
CA ALA A 162 3.17 15.15 23.85
C ALA A 162 4.50 14.65 24.47
N ASP A 163 5.05 13.55 23.96
CA ASP A 163 6.24 12.87 24.50
C ASP A 163 7.56 13.49 24.03
N THR A 164 7.87 14.67 24.54
CA THR A 164 9.12 15.38 24.19
C THR A 164 10.38 14.77 24.80
N GLU A 165 10.23 13.83 25.75
CA GLU A 165 11.33 13.23 26.51
C GLU A 165 11.59 11.76 26.13
N GLY A 166 10.74 11.16 25.29
CA GLY A 166 10.84 9.76 24.86
C GLY A 166 10.63 8.78 26.02
N VAL A 167 9.67 9.07 26.91
CA VAL A 167 9.39 8.25 28.10
C VAL A 167 8.40 7.11 27.83
N THR A 168 7.78 7.06 26.65
CA THR A 168 6.88 6.00 26.19
C THR A 168 7.44 5.28 24.96
N ASP A 169 6.91 4.10 24.67
CA ASP A 169 7.18 3.29 23.47
C ASP A 169 6.13 3.53 22.37
N VAL A 170 5.56 4.74 22.33
CA VAL A 170 4.38 5.07 21.53
C VAL A 170 4.59 4.89 20.03
N GLU A 171 5.79 5.13 19.50
CA GLU A 171 6.10 4.90 18.09
C GLU A 171 5.96 3.43 17.69
N GLU A 172 6.37 2.50 18.57
CA GLU A 172 6.22 1.07 18.36
C GLU A 172 4.73 0.68 18.40
N ARG A 173 3.98 1.22 19.37
CA ARG A 173 2.53 0.98 19.47
C ARG A 173 1.75 1.51 18.26
N ILE A 174 2.11 2.68 17.72
CA ILE A 174 1.50 3.24 16.50
C ILE A 174 1.75 2.31 15.31
N ALA A 175 2.97 1.79 15.16
CA ALA A 175 3.29 0.86 14.08
C ALA A 175 2.49 -0.45 14.18
N GLU A 176 2.29 -0.97 15.39
CA GLU A 176 1.50 -2.18 15.62
C GLU A 176 0.00 -1.98 15.35
N LEU A 177 -0.56 -0.82 15.69
CA LEU A 177 -2.00 -0.53 15.58
C LEU A 177 -2.43 0.13 14.28
N GLY A 178 -1.53 0.89 13.66
CA GLY A 178 -1.83 1.63 12.44
C GLY A 178 -2.07 0.73 11.23
N GLY A 179 -1.63 -0.55 11.29
CA GLY A 179 -1.30 -1.27 10.07
C GLY A 179 -0.17 -0.55 9.35
N SER A 180 0.72 -1.28 8.69
CA SER A 180 1.58 -0.59 7.73
C SER A 180 0.69 -0.05 6.61
N ALA A 181 0.97 1.18 6.14
CA ALA A 181 0.25 1.77 5.03
C ALA A 181 0.28 0.79 3.86
N THR A 182 -0.89 0.47 3.31
CA THR A 182 -0.96 -0.45 2.18
C THR A 182 -0.43 0.23 0.93
N LEU A 183 -0.03 -0.54 -0.07
CA LEU A 183 0.38 0.00 -1.36
C LEU A 183 -0.70 0.94 -1.92
N ALA A 184 -1.98 0.58 -1.79
CA ALA A 184 -3.08 1.44 -2.24
C ALA A 184 -3.13 2.79 -1.53
N ASP A 185 -2.79 2.85 -0.23
CA ASP A 185 -2.81 4.10 0.54
C ASP A 185 -1.74 5.10 0.09
N GLU A 186 -0.67 4.63 -0.57
CA GLU A 186 0.39 5.47 -1.14
C GLU A 186 0.00 6.14 -2.46
N TYR A 187 -1.07 5.69 -3.12
CA TYR A 187 -1.47 6.13 -4.45
C TYR A 187 -2.91 6.64 -4.49
N ASP A 188 -3.12 7.86 -5.01
CA ASP A 188 -4.44 8.48 -5.08
C ASP A 188 -5.28 7.99 -6.28
N CYS A 189 -4.65 7.31 -7.24
CA CYS A 189 -5.29 6.77 -8.43
C CYS A 189 -4.67 5.44 -8.87
N LEU A 190 -5.53 4.47 -9.21
CA LEU A 190 -5.14 3.19 -9.78
C LEU A 190 -5.57 3.14 -11.25
N LEU A 191 -4.59 3.04 -12.15
CA LEU A 191 -4.80 2.82 -13.58
C LEU A 191 -4.77 1.31 -13.84
N LEU A 192 -5.95 0.69 -13.83
CA LEU A 192 -6.13 -0.77 -13.80
C LEU A 192 -6.34 -1.35 -15.20
N ASP A 193 -5.44 -2.21 -15.67
CA ASP A 193 -5.75 -3.05 -16.84
C ASP A 193 -6.92 -4.00 -16.54
N LEU A 194 -7.62 -4.44 -17.59
CA LEU A 194 -8.79 -5.31 -17.49
C LEU A 194 -8.47 -6.79 -17.67
N ASP A 195 -8.09 -7.17 -18.90
CA ASP A 195 -8.02 -8.56 -19.36
C ASP A 195 -6.74 -9.24 -18.87
N GLY A 196 -6.83 -10.01 -17.80
CA GLY A 196 -5.66 -10.66 -17.17
C GLY A 196 -5.39 -10.13 -15.77
N THR A 197 -5.86 -8.91 -15.47
CA THR A 197 -5.63 -8.20 -14.21
C THR A 197 -6.89 -8.14 -13.33
N VAL A 198 -7.98 -7.52 -13.82
CA VAL A 198 -9.26 -7.40 -13.09
C VAL A 198 -10.15 -8.64 -13.30
N PHE A 199 -10.17 -9.18 -14.52
CA PHE A 199 -10.91 -10.39 -14.86
C PHE A 199 -10.19 -11.23 -15.90
N ARG A 200 -10.59 -12.49 -16.04
CA ARG A 200 -10.13 -13.38 -17.10
C ARG A 200 -11.33 -14.08 -17.75
N GLY A 201 -11.58 -13.75 -19.01
CA GLY A 201 -12.77 -14.24 -19.70
C GLY A 201 -14.04 -13.69 -19.03
N GLY A 202 -14.90 -14.57 -18.53
CA GLY A 202 -16.16 -14.20 -17.90
C GLY A 202 -16.13 -14.09 -16.36
N GLU A 203 -14.96 -14.21 -15.72
CA GLU A 203 -14.84 -14.29 -14.26
C GLU A 203 -13.82 -13.28 -13.70
N PRO A 204 -14.09 -12.62 -12.56
CA PRO A 204 -13.10 -11.80 -11.85
C PRO A 204 -11.84 -12.60 -11.48
N THR A 205 -10.70 -11.94 -11.43
CA THR A 205 -9.51 -12.54 -10.80
C THR A 205 -9.72 -12.68 -9.29
N ALA A 206 -8.98 -13.59 -8.66
CA ALA A 206 -9.19 -13.95 -7.26
C ALA A 206 -9.05 -12.74 -6.33
N GLY A 207 -10.10 -12.44 -5.56
CA GLY A 207 -10.11 -11.32 -4.60
C GLY A 207 -10.23 -9.93 -5.24
N ALA A 208 -10.39 -9.82 -6.57
CA ALA A 208 -10.40 -8.53 -7.25
C ALA A 208 -11.57 -7.64 -6.83
N VAL A 209 -12.77 -8.21 -6.72
CA VAL A 209 -13.99 -7.45 -6.38
C VAL A 209 -13.89 -6.93 -4.95
N GLU A 210 -13.52 -7.80 -4.01
CA GLU A 210 -13.37 -7.46 -2.59
C GLU A 210 -12.27 -6.41 -2.41
N THR A 211 -11.10 -6.62 -3.02
CA THR A 211 -9.97 -5.69 -2.87
C THR A 211 -10.30 -4.30 -3.39
N LEU A 212 -10.87 -4.19 -4.60
CA LEU A 212 -11.20 -2.88 -5.19
C LEU A 212 -12.38 -2.19 -4.49
N ALA A 213 -13.21 -2.93 -3.74
CA ALA A 213 -14.27 -2.33 -2.93
C ALA A 213 -13.76 -1.70 -1.63
N GLU A 214 -12.60 -2.14 -1.13
CA GLU A 214 -12.00 -1.66 0.13
C GLU A 214 -10.99 -0.51 -0.09
N VAL A 215 -10.34 -0.47 -1.26
CA VAL A 215 -9.40 0.59 -1.64
C VAL A 215 -10.10 1.95 -1.72
N GLN A 216 -9.48 2.97 -1.12
CA GLN A 216 -9.98 4.35 -1.13
C GLN A 216 -9.54 5.15 -2.38
N SER A 217 -8.46 4.71 -3.04
CA SER A 217 -7.91 5.32 -4.25
C SER A 217 -8.91 5.32 -5.40
N ARG A 218 -8.83 6.34 -6.27
CA ARG A 218 -9.67 6.41 -7.46
C ARG A 218 -9.28 5.32 -8.46
N ALA A 219 -10.18 4.39 -8.76
CA ALA A 219 -9.98 3.40 -9.81
C ALA A 219 -10.35 3.96 -11.20
N VAL A 220 -9.43 3.89 -12.15
CA VAL A 220 -9.68 4.14 -13.58
C VAL A 220 -9.25 2.90 -14.37
N PHE A 221 -10.21 2.26 -15.02
CA PHE A 221 -10.02 1.06 -15.82
C PHE A 221 -9.52 1.43 -17.22
N ILE A 222 -8.38 0.88 -17.60
CA ILE A 222 -7.75 1.11 -18.90
C ILE A 222 -7.80 -0.16 -19.75
N THR A 223 -8.14 -0.03 -21.03
CA THR A 223 -8.13 -1.19 -21.93
C THR A 223 -7.63 -0.85 -23.33
N ASN A 224 -6.81 -1.76 -23.86
CA ASN A 224 -6.40 -1.72 -25.26
C ASN A 224 -7.47 -2.27 -26.21
N ASN A 225 -8.53 -2.89 -25.71
CA ASN A 225 -9.60 -3.44 -26.51
C ASN A 225 -10.55 -2.34 -27.01
N SER A 226 -10.64 -2.18 -28.33
CA SER A 226 -11.47 -1.19 -29.01
C SER A 226 -12.80 -1.72 -29.52
N SER A 227 -13.14 -2.97 -29.20
CA SER A 227 -14.38 -3.60 -29.68
C SER A 227 -15.64 -3.09 -28.97
N ARG A 228 -15.51 -2.58 -27.74
CA ARG A 228 -16.59 -2.08 -26.89
C ARG A 228 -16.34 -0.64 -26.47
N GLY A 229 -17.42 0.14 -26.36
CA GLY A 229 -17.37 1.50 -25.82
C GLY A 229 -17.22 1.51 -24.29
N ALA A 230 -16.87 2.67 -23.72
CA ALA A 230 -16.66 2.81 -22.27
C ALA A 230 -17.87 2.37 -21.43
N ASP A 231 -19.10 2.73 -21.83
CA ASP A 231 -20.32 2.34 -21.13
C ASP A 231 -20.60 0.83 -21.18
N GLU A 232 -20.26 0.18 -22.30
CA GLU A 232 -20.42 -1.27 -22.46
C GLU A 232 -19.42 -2.03 -21.58
N VAL A 233 -18.19 -1.53 -21.48
CA VAL A 233 -17.16 -2.07 -20.58
C VAL A 233 -17.58 -1.88 -19.12
N ALA A 234 -18.06 -0.70 -18.74
CA ALA A 234 -18.56 -0.44 -17.40
C ALA A 234 -19.79 -1.30 -17.04
N ALA A 235 -20.68 -1.55 -18.00
CA ALA A 235 -21.80 -2.48 -17.82
C ALA A 235 -21.31 -3.92 -17.58
N HIS A 236 -20.25 -4.34 -18.29
CA HIS A 236 -19.66 -5.65 -18.09
C HIS A 236 -18.99 -5.79 -16.72
N LEU A 237 -18.20 -4.78 -16.30
CA LEU A 237 -17.61 -4.73 -14.96
C LEU A 237 -18.68 -4.85 -13.86
N ARG A 238 -19.82 -4.16 -14.01
CA ARG A 238 -20.94 -4.28 -13.08
C ARG A 238 -21.60 -5.66 -13.05
N GLN A 239 -21.64 -6.38 -14.18
CA GLN A 239 -22.11 -7.77 -14.21
C GLN A 239 -21.17 -8.70 -13.45
N LEU A 240 -19.88 -8.38 -13.41
CA LEU A 240 -18.84 -9.13 -12.69
C LEU A 240 -18.74 -8.77 -11.20
N GLY A 241 -19.51 -7.78 -10.73
CA GLY A 241 -19.57 -7.37 -9.32
C GLY A 241 -18.80 -6.11 -8.97
N PHE A 242 -18.12 -5.47 -9.93
CA PHE A 242 -17.40 -4.21 -9.71
C PHE A 242 -18.34 -3.00 -9.76
N THR A 243 -17.94 -1.92 -9.09
CA THR A 243 -18.60 -0.61 -9.23
C THR A 243 -17.87 0.21 -10.29
N ALA A 244 -18.52 0.45 -11.44
CA ALA A 244 -17.94 1.23 -12.54
C ALA A 244 -19.02 1.91 -13.40
N THR A 245 -18.67 3.08 -13.93
CA THR A 245 -19.39 3.91 -14.90
C THR A 245 -18.51 4.16 -16.13
N GLY A 246 -19.06 4.68 -17.23
CA GLY A 246 -18.26 5.01 -18.41
C GLY A 246 -17.17 6.06 -18.14
N GLU A 247 -17.36 6.93 -17.14
CA GLU A 247 -16.35 7.89 -16.69
C GLU A 247 -15.15 7.22 -16.01
N ASP A 248 -15.31 5.98 -15.52
CA ASP A 248 -14.25 5.20 -14.90
C ASP A 248 -13.45 4.39 -15.93
N VAL A 249 -13.83 4.41 -17.21
CA VAL A 249 -13.21 3.58 -18.26
C VAL A 249 -12.56 4.44 -19.35
N ALA A 250 -11.28 4.19 -19.61
CA ALA A 250 -10.53 4.75 -20.74
C ALA A 250 -10.16 3.64 -21.74
N THR A 251 -10.56 3.83 -23.01
CA THR A 251 -10.32 2.84 -24.07
C THR A 251 -9.34 3.36 -25.12
N SER A 252 -8.56 2.47 -25.72
CA SER A 252 -7.69 2.81 -26.86
C SER A 252 -8.44 3.37 -28.08
N ALA A 253 -9.75 3.10 -28.21
CA ALA A 253 -10.60 3.68 -29.26
C ALA A 253 -10.78 5.19 -29.06
N GLN A 254 -11.04 5.63 -27.83
CA GLN A 254 -11.13 7.06 -27.47
C GLN A 254 -9.82 7.79 -27.77
N ILE A 255 -8.69 7.18 -27.41
CA ILE A 255 -7.35 7.74 -27.68
C ILE A 255 -7.09 7.85 -29.18
N ALA A 256 -7.39 6.79 -29.94
CA ALA A 256 -7.20 6.82 -31.38
C ALA A 256 -8.03 7.93 -32.05
N ALA A 257 -9.29 8.08 -31.63
CA ALA A 257 -10.16 9.13 -32.13
C ALA A 257 -9.63 10.54 -31.78
N HIS A 258 -9.20 10.75 -30.54
CA HIS A 258 -8.63 12.02 -30.10
C HIS A 258 -7.35 12.38 -30.89
N LEU A 259 -6.40 11.45 -30.99
CA LEU A 259 -5.14 11.66 -31.72
C LEU A 259 -5.36 11.93 -33.22
N LEU A 260 -6.39 11.33 -33.83
CA LEU A 260 -6.76 11.64 -35.21
C LEU A 260 -7.37 13.03 -35.33
N ALA A 261 -8.24 13.43 -34.40
CA ALA A 261 -8.89 14.75 -34.41
C ALA A 261 -7.90 15.91 -34.21
N GLU A 262 -6.80 15.69 -33.48
CA GLU A 262 -5.71 16.67 -33.37
C GLU A 262 -4.96 16.89 -34.70
N ARG A 263 -4.98 15.89 -35.59
CA ARG A 263 -4.14 15.86 -36.81
C ARG A 263 -4.93 16.11 -38.08
N LEU A 264 -6.25 15.93 -38.03
CA LEU A 264 -7.14 16.04 -39.17
C LEU A 264 -8.11 17.21 -38.98
N PRO A 265 -8.46 17.93 -40.05
CA PRO A 265 -9.55 18.90 -40.00
C PRO A 265 -10.87 18.25 -39.56
N ALA A 266 -11.69 18.99 -38.81
CA ALA A 266 -13.03 18.54 -38.43
C ALA A 266 -13.84 18.12 -39.68
N GLY A 267 -14.59 17.02 -39.54
CA GLY A 267 -15.35 16.40 -40.63
C GLY A 267 -14.52 15.60 -41.63
N SER A 268 -13.21 15.41 -41.40
CA SER A 268 -12.41 14.53 -42.26
C SER A 268 -12.89 13.09 -42.20
N ARG A 269 -12.86 12.41 -43.34
CA ARG A 269 -13.23 11.00 -43.44
C ARG A 269 -12.15 10.09 -42.90
N VAL A 270 -12.56 9.15 -42.06
CA VAL A 270 -11.69 8.13 -41.48
C VAL A 270 -12.27 6.76 -41.78
N LEU A 271 -11.52 5.93 -42.50
CA LEU A 271 -11.92 4.57 -42.78
C LEU A 271 -11.71 3.71 -41.54
N VAL A 272 -12.80 3.11 -41.06
CA VAL A 272 -12.81 2.32 -39.82
C VAL A 272 -12.72 0.84 -40.14
N ILE A 273 -11.66 0.19 -39.68
CA ILE A 273 -11.53 -1.27 -39.62
C ILE A 273 -11.74 -1.67 -38.17
N GLY A 274 -12.91 -2.23 -37.84
CA GLY A 274 -13.29 -2.50 -36.46
C GLY A 274 -14.79 -2.35 -36.25
N THR A 275 -15.22 -2.43 -34.99
CA THR A 275 -16.64 -2.43 -34.61
C THR A 275 -17.32 -1.08 -34.85
N GLU A 276 -18.64 -1.05 -34.70
CA GLU A 276 -19.41 0.20 -34.68
C GLU A 276 -19.05 1.07 -33.47
N SER A 277 -18.61 0.49 -32.34
CA SER A 277 -18.14 1.24 -31.19
C SER A 277 -16.92 2.10 -31.54
N LEU A 278 -15.95 1.55 -32.30
CA LEU A 278 -14.82 2.35 -32.80
C LEU A 278 -15.27 3.46 -33.77
N ALA A 279 -16.24 3.18 -34.65
CA ALA A 279 -16.79 4.19 -35.54
C ALA A 279 -17.52 5.32 -34.79
N ALA A 280 -18.21 4.99 -33.70
CA ALA A 280 -18.89 5.95 -32.84
C ALA A 280 -17.88 6.89 -32.14
N GLU A 281 -16.73 6.39 -31.69
CA GLU A 281 -15.67 7.24 -31.10
C GLU A 281 -15.09 8.22 -32.12
N ILE A 282 -14.87 7.78 -33.36
CA ILE A 282 -14.46 8.66 -34.47
C ILE A 282 -15.49 9.77 -34.72
N ALA A 283 -16.78 9.41 -34.75
CA ALA A 283 -17.85 10.38 -34.91
C ALA A 283 -17.93 11.36 -33.73
N ALA A 284 -17.78 10.88 -32.50
CA ALA A 284 -17.79 11.68 -31.28
C ALA A 284 -16.63 12.70 -31.25
N ALA A 285 -15.48 12.35 -31.83
CA ALA A 285 -14.34 13.25 -32.01
C ALA A 285 -14.52 14.27 -33.16
N GLY A 286 -15.68 14.30 -33.83
CA GLY A 286 -16.00 15.25 -34.89
C GLY A 286 -15.43 14.88 -36.27
N LEU A 287 -15.06 13.62 -36.47
CA LEU A 287 -14.62 13.07 -37.76
C LEU A 287 -15.75 12.26 -38.41
N GLU A 288 -15.66 11.98 -39.72
CA GLU A 288 -16.67 11.23 -40.47
C GLU A 288 -16.20 9.76 -40.63
N PRO A 289 -16.77 8.78 -39.90
CA PRO A 289 -16.42 7.38 -40.10
C PRO A 289 -16.96 6.88 -41.44
N VAL A 290 -16.09 6.26 -42.23
CA VAL A 290 -16.42 5.63 -43.52
C VAL A 290 -15.93 4.17 -43.55
N ARG A 291 -16.38 3.40 -44.54
CA ARG A 291 -16.04 1.97 -44.66
C ARG A 291 -15.36 1.60 -45.97
N LEU A 292 -15.36 2.48 -46.98
CA LEU A 292 -14.81 2.20 -48.30
C LEU A 292 -13.66 3.15 -48.63
N ALA A 293 -12.63 2.64 -49.32
CA ALA A 293 -11.54 3.46 -49.82
C ALA A 293 -12.02 4.46 -50.88
N ALA A 294 -13.11 4.14 -51.58
CA ALA A 294 -13.76 5.00 -52.57
C ALA A 294 -14.32 6.30 -51.97
N ASP A 295 -14.50 6.36 -50.65
CA ASP A 295 -14.92 7.59 -49.95
C ASP A 295 -13.77 8.59 -49.76
N GLU A 296 -12.57 8.24 -50.23
CA GLU A 296 -11.33 9.03 -50.16
C GLU A 296 -10.97 9.43 -48.72
N PRO A 297 -10.79 8.45 -47.81
CA PRO A 297 -10.49 8.73 -46.41
C PRO A 297 -9.12 9.38 -46.25
N ALA A 298 -9.03 10.36 -45.34
CA ALA A 298 -7.77 10.99 -44.96
C ALA A 298 -6.93 10.09 -44.02
N ALA A 299 -7.59 9.18 -43.30
CA ALA A 299 -6.94 8.22 -42.41
C ALA A 299 -7.67 6.87 -42.38
N VAL A 300 -6.94 5.83 -41.99
CA VAL A 300 -7.44 4.51 -41.61
C VAL A 300 -7.22 4.34 -40.11
N VAL A 301 -8.28 4.03 -39.37
CA VAL A 301 -8.19 3.59 -37.98
C VAL A 301 -8.51 2.11 -37.89
N GLN A 302 -7.68 1.36 -37.19
CA GLN A 302 -7.80 -0.08 -37.06
C GLN A 302 -7.92 -0.51 -35.60
N GLY A 303 -8.99 -1.24 -35.30
CA GLY A 303 -9.21 -1.94 -34.03
C GLY A 303 -9.70 -3.37 -34.26
N LEU A 304 -9.82 -4.12 -33.16
CA LEU A 304 -10.28 -5.50 -33.23
C LEU A 304 -11.79 -5.56 -33.54
N SER A 305 -12.14 -6.35 -34.55
CA SER A 305 -13.49 -6.89 -34.73
C SER A 305 -13.36 -8.37 -35.13
N THR A 306 -14.21 -9.22 -34.56
CA THR A 306 -14.24 -10.66 -34.90
C THR A 306 -14.78 -10.92 -36.29
N GLU A 307 -15.47 -9.93 -36.88
CA GLU A 307 -15.98 -9.97 -38.24
C GLU A 307 -14.97 -9.47 -39.27
N THR A 308 -13.83 -8.92 -38.83
CA THR A 308 -12.82 -8.35 -39.73
C THR A 308 -12.35 -9.38 -40.74
N GLY A 309 -12.67 -9.14 -42.01
CA GLY A 309 -12.41 -10.06 -43.11
C GLY A 309 -11.49 -9.49 -44.19
N TRP A 310 -11.24 -10.31 -45.21
CA TRP A 310 -10.42 -9.91 -46.37
C TRP A 310 -10.94 -8.63 -47.04
N ALA A 311 -12.26 -8.45 -47.13
CA ALA A 311 -12.87 -7.30 -47.79
C ALA A 311 -12.49 -5.97 -47.11
N GLU A 312 -12.60 -5.88 -45.79
CA GLU A 312 -12.25 -4.67 -45.04
C GLU A 312 -10.74 -4.41 -45.09
N LEU A 313 -9.92 -5.46 -44.96
CA LEU A 313 -8.46 -5.34 -45.11
C LEU A 313 -8.06 -4.86 -46.51
N ALA A 314 -8.80 -5.24 -47.56
CA ALA A 314 -8.55 -4.76 -48.91
C ALA A 314 -8.84 -3.25 -49.05
N GLU A 315 -9.95 -2.77 -48.49
CA GLU A 315 -10.28 -1.34 -48.47
C GLU A 315 -9.22 -0.53 -47.69
N ALA A 316 -8.79 -1.01 -46.51
CA ALA A 316 -7.70 -0.38 -45.78
C ALA A 316 -6.39 -0.36 -46.57
N ALA A 317 -6.00 -1.47 -47.21
CA ALA A 317 -4.78 -1.52 -47.99
C ALA A 317 -4.78 -0.53 -49.16
N LEU A 318 -5.93 -0.36 -49.83
CA LEU A 318 -6.10 0.64 -50.89
C LEU A 318 -5.95 2.07 -50.35
N ALA A 319 -6.65 2.40 -49.26
CA ALA A 319 -6.57 3.72 -48.63
C ALA A 319 -5.15 4.05 -48.15
N ILE A 320 -4.48 3.11 -47.48
CA ILE A 320 -3.09 3.27 -47.01
C ILE A 320 -2.13 3.52 -48.19
N ARG A 321 -2.25 2.74 -49.28
CA ARG A 321 -1.42 2.93 -50.47
C ARG A 321 -1.71 4.25 -51.20
N ALA A 322 -2.93 4.77 -51.08
CA ALA A 322 -3.31 6.09 -51.58
C ALA A 322 -2.77 7.24 -50.70
N GLY A 323 -2.14 6.94 -49.56
CA GLY A 323 -1.49 7.93 -48.69
C GLY A 323 -2.29 8.30 -47.44
N ALA A 324 -3.38 7.59 -47.13
CA ALA A 324 -4.12 7.80 -45.90
C ALA A 324 -3.23 7.51 -44.68
N MET A 325 -3.32 8.34 -43.64
CA MET A 325 -2.63 8.11 -42.37
C MET A 325 -3.14 6.81 -41.75
N TRP A 326 -2.25 5.93 -41.28
CA TRP A 326 -2.66 4.68 -40.64
C TRP A 326 -2.44 4.72 -39.13
N MET A 327 -3.52 4.54 -38.37
CA MET A 327 -3.51 4.42 -36.92
C MET A 327 -4.14 3.08 -36.49
N THR A 328 -3.61 2.47 -35.44
CA THR A 328 -4.15 1.26 -34.83
C THR A 328 -4.33 1.46 -33.32
N THR A 329 -5.38 0.87 -32.76
CA THR A 329 -5.70 1.01 -31.33
C THR A 329 -4.71 0.24 -30.45
N ASN A 330 -4.21 -0.91 -30.91
CA ASN A 330 -3.14 -1.69 -30.27
C ASN A 330 -2.46 -2.61 -31.29
N VAL A 331 -1.36 -3.26 -30.90
CA VAL A 331 -0.62 -4.24 -31.72
C VAL A 331 -0.57 -5.62 -31.08
N ASP A 332 -1.56 -5.95 -30.25
CA ASP A 332 -1.61 -7.21 -29.52
C ASP A 332 -1.79 -8.39 -30.48
N LYS A 333 -0.79 -9.28 -30.50
CA LYS A 333 -0.76 -10.41 -31.45
C LYS A 333 -1.91 -11.38 -31.21
N THR A 334 -2.28 -11.55 -29.94
CA THR A 334 -3.26 -12.55 -29.50
C THR A 334 -4.36 -11.93 -28.65
N LEU A 335 -5.53 -12.56 -28.67
CA LEU A 335 -6.67 -12.26 -27.80
C LEU A 335 -6.95 -13.50 -26.93
N PRO A 336 -6.87 -13.40 -25.59
CA PRO A 336 -7.28 -14.48 -24.69
C PRO A 336 -8.76 -14.85 -24.85
N SER A 337 -9.08 -16.14 -24.81
CA SER A 337 -10.46 -16.66 -24.79
C SER A 337 -10.54 -18.00 -24.08
N GLU A 338 -11.76 -18.47 -23.75
CA GLU A 338 -12.00 -19.81 -23.20
C GLU A 338 -11.46 -20.94 -24.09
N ARG A 339 -11.33 -20.68 -25.41
CA ARG A 339 -10.84 -21.65 -26.40
C ARG A 339 -9.32 -21.59 -26.59
N GLY A 340 -8.62 -20.76 -25.84
CA GLY A 340 -7.20 -20.46 -25.98
C GLY A 340 -6.93 -19.11 -26.64
N LEU A 341 -5.68 -18.90 -27.04
CA LEU A 341 -5.21 -17.66 -27.67
C LEU A 341 -5.68 -17.58 -29.14
N LEU A 342 -6.54 -16.60 -29.43
CA LEU A 342 -7.03 -16.30 -30.78
C LEU A 342 -6.19 -15.19 -31.42
N PRO A 343 -6.28 -14.95 -32.74
CA PRO A 343 -5.67 -13.78 -33.36
C PRO A 343 -6.21 -12.47 -32.77
N GLY A 344 -5.31 -11.61 -32.30
CA GLY A 344 -5.63 -10.25 -31.85
C GLY A 344 -5.51 -9.22 -32.98
N ASN A 345 -5.73 -7.94 -32.66
CA ASN A 345 -5.66 -6.86 -33.64
C ASN A 345 -4.27 -6.75 -34.29
N GLY A 346 -3.20 -6.98 -33.53
CA GLY A 346 -1.83 -7.01 -34.02
C GLY A 346 -1.58 -8.04 -35.12
N SER A 347 -2.31 -9.16 -35.12
CA SER A 347 -2.26 -10.13 -36.21
C SER A 347 -2.88 -9.56 -37.50
N MET A 348 -3.97 -8.80 -37.39
CA MET A 348 -4.58 -8.12 -38.54
C MET A 348 -3.72 -6.94 -39.02
N VAL A 349 -3.08 -6.21 -38.11
CA VAL A 349 -2.08 -5.19 -38.42
C VAL A 349 -0.92 -5.80 -39.21
N ALA A 350 -0.42 -6.98 -38.81
CA ALA A 350 0.66 -7.67 -39.52
C ALA A 350 0.27 -8.02 -40.97
N ALA A 351 -0.99 -8.38 -41.22
CA ALA A 351 -1.50 -8.60 -42.57
C ALA A 351 -1.45 -7.32 -43.41
N LEU A 352 -1.87 -6.16 -42.86
CA LEU A 352 -1.80 -4.88 -43.56
C LEU A 352 -0.36 -4.38 -43.75
N ARG A 353 0.54 -4.59 -42.79
CA ARG A 353 1.97 -4.31 -42.96
C ARG A 353 2.52 -5.05 -44.16
N ALA A 354 2.31 -6.36 -44.20
CA ALA A 354 2.75 -7.20 -45.32
C ALA A 354 2.09 -6.81 -46.66
N ALA A 355 0.84 -6.34 -46.63
CA ALA A 355 0.11 -5.95 -47.82
C ALA A 355 0.40 -4.53 -48.33
N THR A 356 1.05 -3.67 -47.54
CA THR A 356 1.23 -2.23 -47.86
C THR A 356 2.65 -1.71 -47.71
N ASP A 357 3.53 -2.44 -47.02
CA ASP A 357 4.86 -1.99 -46.57
C ASP A 357 4.83 -0.75 -45.65
N ALA A 358 3.65 -0.35 -45.17
CA ALA A 358 3.47 0.77 -44.26
C ALA A 358 3.53 0.33 -42.79
N GLU A 359 3.67 1.30 -41.90
CA GLU A 359 3.66 1.11 -40.45
C GLU A 359 2.57 1.97 -39.80
N PRO A 360 1.72 1.41 -38.93
CA PRO A 360 0.72 2.20 -38.23
C PRO A 360 1.33 2.96 -37.07
N GLN A 361 0.68 4.05 -36.72
CA GLN A 361 0.85 4.67 -35.41
C GLN A 361 -0.03 3.95 -34.38
N VAL A 362 0.54 3.61 -33.24
CA VAL A 362 -0.19 2.90 -32.17
C VAL A 362 -0.74 3.91 -31.17
N ALA A 363 -2.05 3.89 -30.94
CA ALA A 363 -2.72 4.80 -30.02
C ALA A 363 -2.70 4.32 -28.56
N GLY A 364 -2.92 3.02 -28.33
CA GLY A 364 -2.94 2.43 -26.98
C GLY A 364 -1.55 2.08 -26.44
N LYS A 365 -1.54 1.26 -25.38
CA LYS A 365 -0.32 0.72 -24.77
C LYS A 365 0.48 -0.07 -25.82
N PRO A 366 1.83 0.01 -25.87
CA PRO A 366 2.74 0.48 -24.81
C PRO A 366 3.05 1.99 -24.79
N GLY A 367 2.43 2.81 -25.66
CA GLY A 367 2.63 4.26 -25.59
C GLY A 367 1.99 4.86 -24.33
N PRO A 368 2.46 6.04 -23.86
CA PRO A 368 1.93 6.67 -22.65
C PRO A 368 0.55 7.30 -22.85
N ALA A 369 0.10 7.50 -24.10
CA ALA A 369 -1.07 8.30 -24.44
C ALA A 369 -2.36 7.86 -23.72
N LEU A 370 -2.62 6.55 -23.62
CA LEU A 370 -3.79 6.03 -22.89
C LEU A 370 -3.73 6.36 -21.40
N LEU A 371 -2.55 6.28 -20.78
CA LEU A 371 -2.37 6.61 -19.37
C LEU A 371 -2.52 8.11 -19.15
N THR A 372 -1.90 8.94 -20.00
CA THR A 372 -2.01 10.40 -19.93
C THR A 372 -3.46 10.85 -20.05
N GLU A 373 -4.23 10.28 -20.98
CA GLU A 373 -5.66 10.58 -21.09
C GLU A 373 -6.46 10.08 -19.89
N ALA A 374 -6.18 8.88 -19.38
CA ALA A 374 -6.85 8.37 -18.18
C ALA A 374 -6.66 9.33 -16.99
N LEU A 375 -5.49 9.96 -16.88
CA LEU A 375 -5.17 10.95 -15.85
C LEU A 375 -5.90 12.29 -16.03
N THR A 376 -6.44 12.63 -17.21
CA THR A 376 -7.22 13.88 -17.38
C THR A 376 -8.60 13.81 -16.68
N ARG A 377 -9.01 12.63 -16.23
CA ARG A 377 -10.29 12.34 -15.58
C ARG A 377 -10.34 12.74 -14.10
N GLY A 378 -9.25 13.28 -13.56
CA GLY A 378 -9.18 13.77 -12.20
C GLY A 378 -7.91 14.56 -11.95
N GLU A 379 -7.79 15.10 -10.74
CA GLU A 379 -6.54 15.69 -10.26
C GLU A 379 -5.81 14.62 -9.43
N PHE A 380 -4.83 13.97 -10.05
CA PHE A 380 -4.04 12.90 -9.44
C PHE A 380 -2.57 13.30 -9.34
N TYR A 381 -1.95 12.97 -8.21
CA TYR A 381 -0.56 13.31 -7.88
C TYR A 381 0.30 12.08 -7.68
N ALA A 382 -0.31 10.94 -7.36
CA ALA A 382 0.37 9.67 -7.15
C ALA A 382 -0.41 8.53 -7.84
N PRO A 383 -0.38 8.43 -9.18
CA PRO A 383 -1.02 7.33 -9.88
C PRO A 383 -0.13 6.09 -9.93
N LEU A 384 -0.73 4.91 -9.78
CA LEU A 384 -0.11 3.60 -9.95
C LEU A 384 -0.74 2.86 -11.12
N VAL A 385 0.09 2.36 -12.04
CA VAL A 385 -0.38 1.46 -13.10
C VAL A 385 -0.40 0.02 -12.58
N VAL A 386 -1.50 -0.70 -12.79
CA VAL A 386 -1.61 -2.12 -12.42
C VAL A 386 -1.96 -2.94 -13.65
N GLY A 387 -1.15 -3.95 -13.95
CA GLY A 387 -1.33 -4.79 -15.13
C GLY A 387 -0.58 -6.11 -15.06
N ASP A 388 -0.84 -7.01 -15.99
CA ASP A 388 -0.21 -8.33 -16.04
C ASP A 388 0.81 -8.48 -17.17
N ARG A 389 0.94 -7.46 -18.05
CA ARG A 389 1.67 -7.61 -19.29
C ARG A 389 2.81 -6.59 -19.43
N LEU A 390 4.03 -7.11 -19.58
CA LEU A 390 5.28 -6.36 -19.62
C LEU A 390 5.39 -5.44 -20.85
N ASP A 391 5.04 -5.96 -22.02
CA ASP A 391 5.19 -5.27 -23.31
C ASP A 391 4.07 -4.26 -23.61
N THR A 392 3.13 -4.07 -22.68
CA THR A 392 2.02 -3.12 -22.80
C THR A 392 1.83 -2.31 -21.52
N ASP A 393 1.36 -2.90 -20.43
CA ASP A 393 1.04 -2.19 -19.18
C ASP A 393 2.27 -1.56 -18.56
N ILE A 394 3.28 -2.39 -18.32
CA ILE A 394 4.51 -1.97 -17.63
C ILE A 394 5.34 -1.08 -18.55
N ALA A 395 5.42 -1.41 -19.84
CA ALA A 395 6.04 -0.56 -20.84
C ALA A 395 5.38 0.82 -20.94
N ALA A 396 4.05 0.90 -20.88
CA ALA A 396 3.33 2.17 -20.88
C ALA A 396 3.58 2.96 -19.60
N ALA A 397 3.59 2.30 -18.44
CA ALA A 397 3.90 2.93 -17.16
C ALA A 397 5.29 3.57 -17.19
N ASN A 398 6.30 2.81 -17.62
CA ASN A 398 7.67 3.29 -17.75
C ASN A 398 7.80 4.42 -18.78
N ALA A 399 7.13 4.32 -19.93
CA ALA A 399 7.10 5.38 -20.94
C ALA A 399 6.42 6.67 -20.41
N ALA A 400 5.49 6.55 -19.47
CA ALA A 400 4.83 7.65 -18.78
C ALA A 400 5.57 8.10 -17.50
N ALA A 401 6.68 7.46 -17.15
CA ALA A 401 7.41 7.64 -15.89
C ALA A 401 6.52 7.47 -14.63
N LEU A 402 5.60 6.51 -14.68
CA LEU A 402 4.71 6.14 -13.57
C LEU A 402 5.18 4.84 -12.91
N PRO A 403 4.99 4.69 -11.58
CA PRO A 403 5.20 3.42 -10.92
C PRO A 403 4.20 2.38 -11.42
N SER A 404 4.59 1.10 -11.34
CA SER A 404 3.74 0.01 -11.77
C SER A 404 3.77 -1.20 -10.85
N LEU A 405 2.60 -1.79 -10.62
CA LEU A 405 2.43 -3.10 -10.01
C LEU A 405 2.12 -4.13 -11.09
N MET A 406 3.04 -5.07 -11.29
CA MET A 406 2.80 -6.24 -12.12
C MET A 406 2.11 -7.35 -11.32
N VAL A 407 0.95 -7.82 -11.78
CA VAL A 407 0.27 -8.99 -11.22
C VAL A 407 0.54 -10.24 -12.06
N LEU A 408 0.58 -11.41 -11.42
CA LEU A 408 0.88 -12.70 -12.06
C LEU A 408 -0.37 -13.50 -12.44
N THR A 409 -1.48 -12.81 -12.68
CA THR A 409 -2.77 -13.42 -13.02
C THR A 409 -2.97 -13.61 -14.52
N GLY A 410 -2.27 -12.86 -15.37
CA GLY A 410 -2.51 -12.85 -16.82
C GLY A 410 -1.40 -13.48 -17.66
N VAL A 411 -0.86 -12.72 -18.61
CA VAL A 411 -0.01 -13.18 -19.71
C VAL A 411 1.42 -13.46 -19.29
N ASN A 412 2.07 -12.52 -18.60
CA ASN A 412 3.48 -12.67 -18.24
C ASN A 412 3.65 -13.35 -16.87
N SER A 413 4.67 -14.19 -16.80
CA SER A 413 5.03 -14.97 -15.61
C SER A 413 6.08 -14.27 -14.74
N ALA A 414 6.31 -14.79 -13.53
CA ALA A 414 7.44 -14.39 -12.70
C ALA A 414 8.79 -14.51 -13.43
N ARG A 415 8.94 -15.54 -14.28
CA ARG A 415 10.13 -15.73 -15.10
C ARG A 415 10.29 -14.59 -16.11
N ASP A 416 9.21 -14.17 -16.77
CA ASP A 416 9.26 -13.05 -17.71
C ASP A 416 9.62 -11.75 -16.99
N ALA A 417 9.05 -11.51 -15.81
CA ALA A 417 9.32 -10.31 -14.99
C ALA A 417 10.81 -10.19 -14.59
N VAL A 418 11.44 -11.30 -14.20
CA VAL A 418 12.88 -11.36 -13.88
C VAL A 418 13.75 -11.05 -15.11
N GLY A 419 13.34 -11.49 -16.30
CA GLY A 419 14.07 -11.28 -17.55
C GLY A 419 13.76 -9.95 -18.24
N ALA A 420 12.88 -9.12 -17.68
CA ALA A 420 12.37 -7.92 -18.33
C ALA A 420 13.47 -6.86 -18.56
N THR A 421 13.48 -6.25 -19.75
CA THR A 421 14.39 -5.13 -20.06
C THR A 421 14.02 -3.89 -19.25
N ALA A 422 14.88 -2.88 -19.23
CA ALA A 422 14.66 -1.65 -18.47
C ALA A 422 13.32 -0.97 -18.81
N GLU A 423 12.91 -1.00 -20.09
CA GLU A 423 11.66 -0.40 -20.56
C GLU A 423 10.44 -1.19 -20.09
N GLN A 424 10.60 -2.44 -19.69
CA GLN A 424 9.51 -3.36 -19.32
C GLN A 424 9.55 -3.77 -17.85
N ARG A 425 10.47 -3.23 -17.06
CA ARG A 425 10.64 -3.62 -15.66
C ARG A 425 9.57 -2.97 -14.78
N PRO A 426 8.81 -3.73 -13.98
CA PRO A 426 7.84 -3.14 -13.07
C PRO A 426 8.51 -2.54 -11.83
N THR A 427 7.77 -1.74 -11.06
CA THR A 427 8.22 -1.24 -9.75
C THR A 427 7.97 -2.27 -8.66
N TYR A 428 6.78 -2.87 -8.69
CA TYR A 428 6.29 -3.87 -7.75
C TYR A 428 5.87 -5.13 -8.49
N ILE A 429 6.01 -6.29 -7.84
CA ILE A 429 5.44 -7.56 -8.31
C ILE A 429 4.50 -8.09 -7.23
N GLY A 430 3.30 -8.50 -7.59
CA GLY A 430 2.34 -9.16 -6.70
C GLY A 430 1.66 -10.34 -7.40
N HIS A 431 0.97 -11.20 -6.63
CA HIS A 431 0.22 -12.31 -7.23
C HIS A 431 -0.99 -11.83 -8.03
N ASP A 432 -1.77 -10.95 -7.43
CA ASP A 432 -3.05 -10.43 -7.92
C ASP A 432 -3.37 -9.12 -7.20
N LEU A 433 -4.59 -8.60 -7.40
CA LEU A 433 -4.99 -7.31 -6.84
C LEU A 433 -4.95 -7.25 -5.30
N ARG A 434 -4.96 -8.39 -4.58
CA ARG A 434 -4.79 -8.39 -3.12
C ARG A 434 -3.44 -7.81 -2.68
N ALA A 435 -2.45 -7.78 -3.58
CA ALA A 435 -1.19 -7.08 -3.35
C ALA A 435 -1.37 -5.58 -3.05
N LEU A 436 -2.47 -4.95 -3.49
CA LEU A 436 -2.78 -3.56 -3.15
C LEU A 436 -2.96 -3.34 -1.64
N GLN A 437 -3.28 -4.39 -0.88
CA GLN A 437 -3.44 -4.35 0.58
C GLN A 437 -2.17 -4.74 1.34
N LEU A 438 -1.04 -4.93 0.64
CA LEU A 438 0.25 -5.23 1.25
C LEU A 438 1.15 -4.01 1.21
N ASP A 439 2.16 -4.01 2.08
CA ASP A 439 3.14 -2.92 2.19
C ASP A 439 3.99 -2.78 0.93
N ALA A 440 4.25 -1.55 0.48
CA ALA A 440 5.03 -1.28 -0.72
C ALA A 440 6.43 -1.92 -0.68
N ASP A 441 7.10 -1.85 0.47
CA ASP A 441 8.42 -2.44 0.69
C ASP A 441 8.44 -3.97 0.49
N ARG A 442 7.33 -4.65 0.79
CA ARG A 442 7.22 -6.10 0.59
C ARG A 442 7.07 -6.45 -0.88
N LEU A 443 6.48 -5.56 -1.67
CA LEU A 443 6.15 -5.78 -3.08
C LEU A 443 7.25 -5.31 -4.03
N ALA A 444 8.11 -4.40 -3.59
CA ALA A 444 9.12 -3.75 -4.41
C ALA A 444 10.16 -4.75 -4.94
N ILE A 445 10.55 -4.57 -6.20
CA ILE A 445 11.76 -5.21 -6.72
C ILE A 445 12.97 -4.55 -6.05
N GLY A 446 13.79 -5.36 -5.40
CA GLY A 446 14.94 -4.89 -4.64
C GLY A 446 15.55 -6.00 -3.78
N PRO A 447 16.58 -5.68 -2.98
CA PRO A 447 17.17 -6.62 -2.03
C PRO A 447 16.13 -7.13 -1.02
N GLN A 448 16.13 -8.43 -0.76
CA GLN A 448 15.19 -9.07 0.16
C GLN A 448 15.96 -9.72 1.31
N PRO A 449 15.54 -9.54 2.57
CA PRO A 449 16.32 -9.99 3.73
C PRO A 449 16.50 -11.51 3.80
N GLN A 450 15.59 -12.28 3.19
CA GLN A 450 15.66 -13.74 3.15
C GLN A 450 16.70 -14.27 2.16
N TRP A 451 17.10 -13.46 1.16
CA TRP A 451 17.92 -13.91 0.03
C TRP A 451 19.18 -13.08 -0.14
N ARG A 452 20.31 -13.77 -0.33
CA ARG A 452 21.56 -13.16 -0.78
C ARG A 452 21.80 -13.55 -2.23
N THR A 453 21.95 -12.56 -3.09
CA THR A 453 22.33 -12.75 -4.49
C THR A 453 23.80 -12.40 -4.67
N SER A 454 24.52 -13.19 -5.47
CA SER A 454 25.89 -12.91 -5.87
C SER A 454 26.06 -13.13 -7.36
N VAL A 455 26.79 -12.23 -8.01
CA VAL A 455 26.99 -12.26 -9.47
C VAL A 455 28.47 -12.55 -9.76
N ASP A 456 28.73 -13.59 -10.55
CA ASP A 456 30.05 -13.91 -11.11
C ASP A 456 29.94 -14.07 -12.63
N GLY A 457 30.45 -13.09 -13.37
CA GLY A 457 30.29 -13.02 -14.82
C GLY A 457 28.82 -12.97 -15.23
N THR A 458 28.33 -14.04 -15.87
CA THR A 458 26.93 -14.21 -16.30
C THR A 458 26.17 -15.22 -15.43
N THR A 459 26.69 -15.57 -14.27
CA THR A 459 26.05 -16.49 -13.33
C THR A 459 25.60 -15.72 -12.10
N ILE A 460 24.31 -15.83 -11.77
CA ILE A 460 23.72 -15.32 -10.54
C ILE A 460 23.48 -16.52 -9.60
N THR A 461 24.10 -16.50 -8.44
CA THR A 461 23.87 -17.50 -7.39
C THR A 461 23.00 -16.90 -6.29
N VAL A 462 21.94 -17.61 -5.89
CA VAL A 462 21.04 -17.21 -4.80
C VAL A 462 21.26 -18.12 -3.60
N ALA A 463 21.41 -17.53 -2.41
CA ALA A 463 21.60 -18.22 -1.14
C ALA A 463 20.57 -17.76 -0.11
N THR A 464 20.16 -18.66 0.77
CA THR A 464 19.26 -18.38 1.90
C THR A 464 20.03 -17.69 3.04
N VAL A 465 19.48 -16.61 3.60
CA VAL A 465 20.07 -15.89 4.75
C VAL A 465 19.28 -16.16 6.03
N GLN A 466 17.95 -16.15 5.96
CA GLN A 466 17.05 -16.39 7.09
C GLN A 466 16.05 -17.50 6.73
N PRO A 467 16.28 -18.76 7.16
CA PRO A 467 15.48 -19.90 6.72
C PRO A 467 14.12 -20.04 7.43
N ASP A 468 13.91 -19.36 8.56
CA ASP A 468 12.71 -19.50 9.41
C ASP A 468 11.68 -18.37 9.21
N ASP A 469 11.96 -17.38 8.36
CA ASP A 469 11.00 -16.34 7.99
C ASP A 469 10.34 -16.69 6.65
N ASP A 470 9.30 -17.51 6.72
CA ASP A 470 8.43 -17.82 5.58
C ASP A 470 7.42 -16.69 5.30
N GLY A 471 7.44 -15.60 6.09
CA GLY A 471 6.38 -14.59 6.23
C GLY A 471 6.12 -13.69 5.02
N GLY A 472 6.67 -14.06 3.86
CA GLY A 472 6.38 -13.42 2.58
C GLY A 472 5.19 -14.03 1.86
N ASP A 473 4.78 -13.40 0.78
CA ASP A 473 3.82 -13.96 -0.18
C ASP A 473 4.46 -14.99 -1.13
N GLY A 474 5.68 -15.45 -0.86
CA GLY A 474 6.42 -16.38 -1.72
C GLY A 474 7.05 -15.75 -2.98
N LEU A 475 6.86 -14.45 -3.22
CA LEU A 475 7.45 -13.72 -4.36
C LEU A 475 8.77 -13.01 -4.04
N SER A 476 9.22 -13.02 -2.78
CA SER A 476 10.47 -12.36 -2.40
C SER A 476 11.67 -12.85 -3.22
N ILE A 477 11.75 -14.14 -3.57
CA ILE A 477 12.85 -14.64 -4.40
C ILE A 477 12.79 -14.10 -5.83
N VAL A 478 11.59 -13.87 -6.36
CA VAL A 478 11.38 -13.28 -7.69
C VAL A 478 11.86 -11.84 -7.68
N ARG A 479 11.48 -11.06 -6.66
CA ARG A 479 11.89 -9.66 -6.48
C ARG A 479 13.41 -9.52 -6.33
N ALA A 480 14.02 -10.34 -5.48
CA ALA A 480 15.47 -10.34 -5.27
C ALA A 480 16.25 -10.73 -6.54
N LEU A 481 15.76 -11.71 -7.30
CA LEU A 481 16.42 -12.13 -8.53
C LEU A 481 16.24 -11.10 -9.65
N ALA A 482 15.05 -10.52 -9.81
CA ALA A 482 14.80 -9.46 -10.78
C ALA A 482 15.74 -8.26 -10.55
N ASP A 483 15.94 -7.87 -9.28
CA ASP A 483 16.90 -6.85 -8.87
C ASP A 483 18.35 -7.23 -9.21
N ALA A 484 18.76 -8.48 -8.93
CA ALA A 484 20.12 -8.93 -9.25
C ALA A 484 20.39 -8.98 -10.78
N VAL A 485 19.42 -9.41 -11.58
CA VAL A 485 19.50 -9.41 -13.06
C VAL A 485 19.60 -7.97 -13.59
N ALA A 486 18.85 -7.06 -12.97
CA ALA A 486 18.85 -5.64 -13.28
C ALA A 486 20.20 -4.98 -13.00
N GLU A 487 20.72 -5.11 -11.79
CA GLU A 487 21.99 -4.53 -11.36
C GLU A 487 23.19 -5.08 -12.15
N ALA A 488 23.11 -6.34 -12.59
CA ALA A 488 24.13 -6.98 -13.40
C ALA A 488 24.07 -6.65 -14.91
N ASP A 489 23.06 -5.88 -15.36
CA ASP A 489 22.80 -5.60 -16.78
C ASP A 489 22.72 -6.89 -17.63
N LEU A 490 21.99 -7.89 -17.11
CA LEU A 490 21.81 -9.20 -17.75
C LEU A 490 20.43 -9.37 -18.42
N ALA A 491 19.50 -8.44 -18.20
CA ALA A 491 18.18 -8.47 -18.85
C ALA A 491 18.31 -8.49 -20.38
N GLY A 492 17.62 -9.42 -21.05
CA GLY A 492 17.70 -9.61 -22.51
C GLY A 492 19.02 -10.19 -23.02
N ARG A 493 19.88 -10.72 -22.14
CA ARG A 493 21.15 -11.37 -22.48
C ARG A 493 21.22 -12.78 -21.86
N PRO A 494 22.03 -13.69 -22.42
CA PRO A 494 22.19 -15.01 -21.81
C PRO A 494 22.86 -14.93 -20.42
N PHE A 495 22.26 -15.57 -19.43
CA PHE A 495 22.82 -15.75 -18.08
C PHE A 495 22.41 -17.11 -17.49
N THR A 496 22.95 -17.48 -16.33
CA THR A 496 22.58 -18.70 -15.61
C THR A 496 22.23 -18.36 -14.17
N VAL A 497 21.17 -18.99 -13.64
CA VAL A 497 20.78 -18.86 -12.24
C VAL A 497 21.06 -20.17 -11.52
N GLU A 498 21.80 -20.09 -10.42
CA GLU A 498 22.18 -21.21 -9.57
C GLU A 498 21.72 -21.01 -8.13
N SER A 499 21.56 -22.10 -7.39
CA SER A 499 21.27 -22.09 -5.96
C SER A 499 22.49 -22.49 -5.15
N ALA A 500 22.79 -21.76 -4.08
CA ALA A 500 23.85 -22.12 -3.14
C ALA A 500 23.43 -23.21 -2.13
N ASP A 501 22.12 -23.38 -1.91
CA ASP A 501 21.53 -24.29 -0.94
C ASP A 501 20.16 -24.81 -1.40
N ASP A 502 19.67 -25.86 -0.74
CA ASP A 502 18.44 -26.56 -1.12
C ASP A 502 17.18 -25.68 -0.99
N THR A 503 17.15 -24.77 -0.01
CA THR A 503 16.01 -23.86 0.21
C THR A 503 15.89 -22.87 -0.94
N ALA A 504 16.99 -22.22 -1.31
CA ALA A 504 17.03 -21.37 -2.50
C ALA A 504 16.73 -22.16 -3.78
N GLY A 505 17.24 -23.39 -3.89
CA GLY A 505 16.97 -24.28 -5.02
C GLY A 505 15.48 -24.59 -5.19
N GLN A 506 14.78 -24.92 -4.10
CA GLN A 506 13.34 -25.19 -4.12
C GLN A 506 12.52 -23.95 -4.49
N ALA A 507 12.85 -22.79 -3.91
CA ALA A 507 12.15 -21.54 -4.19
C ALA A 507 12.35 -21.07 -5.64
N LEU A 508 13.58 -21.17 -6.18
CA LEU A 508 13.86 -20.87 -7.60
C LEU A 508 13.14 -21.85 -8.53
N GLN A 509 13.10 -23.13 -8.17
CA GLN A 509 12.45 -24.15 -8.98
C GLN A 509 10.92 -23.99 -9.00
N HIS A 510 10.31 -23.59 -7.88
CA HIS A 510 8.88 -23.29 -7.79
C HIS A 510 8.45 -22.25 -8.83
N TRP A 511 9.23 -21.19 -9.01
CA TRP A 511 8.99 -20.12 -9.99
C TRP A 511 9.62 -20.37 -11.37
N SER A 512 10.18 -21.56 -11.60
CA SER A 512 10.87 -21.91 -12.85
C SER A 512 12.01 -20.94 -13.20
N LEU A 513 12.80 -20.50 -12.21
CA LEU A 513 13.87 -19.51 -12.37
C LEU A 513 15.27 -20.15 -12.48
N LEU A 514 15.43 -21.39 -12.03
CA LEU A 514 16.72 -22.09 -11.96
C LEU A 514 17.23 -22.49 -13.36
N GLY A 515 18.54 -22.39 -13.58
CA GLY A 515 19.22 -22.84 -14.80
C GLY A 515 19.48 -21.74 -15.83
N PRO A 516 19.69 -22.10 -17.11
CA PRO A 516 20.08 -21.14 -18.15
C PRO A 516 18.92 -20.23 -18.57
N TRP A 517 19.26 -19.01 -18.94
CA TRP A 517 18.39 -17.97 -19.46
C TRP A 517 18.82 -17.57 -20.89
N PRO A 518 17.86 -17.37 -21.80
CA PRO A 518 18.13 -17.11 -23.22
C PRO A 518 18.70 -15.72 -23.50
#